data_AF-A0A3D3GRP9-F1
#
_entry.id   AF-A0A3D3GRP9-F1
#
_cell.length_a   1.000
_cell.length_b   1.000
_cell.length_c   1.000
_cell.angle_alpha   90.00
_cell.angle_beta   90.00
_cell.angle_gamma   90.00
#
_symmetry.space_group_name_H-M   'P 1'
#
loop_
_entity.id
_entity.type
_entity.pdbx_description
1 polymer ?
#
loop_
_entity_poly.entity_id
_entity_poly.type
_entity_poly.pdbx_seq_one_letter_code
_entity_poly.pdbx_strand_id
1 'polypeptide(L)'
;MISSSRTPFVLVALAALLVSFIPYVSAAAQVNVSMTPTAFSSAHITINAGDSVVWTNTDSMPHTVTATDSTFNSGTLQPGQVYSRTFTTPGTYSYYCVFHGAPGGIGMSGTVTVVAPSQTTTVNSSNPAIDDLRTQMQALLNKITQLQQQAGVGTGVPGTVVPSATCPLIGRVLRKGDSGDDVTRLQQFLAQDPLVYPERLVTGYYGPLTEAAVRRWQVQFNIVSSGSPETTGYGQVGPRTAATMAQQCALTGGSTGGSVGGFIKVTPISGNAPLEVSVEATVNTVNSCTGALYTVDWGDGTAPSQISAPAGNCQQLVQTLRHTYQNGGTYQVVLSAGAHRTSATVIVFGSVQPPTTPVSSVDSISASPTTGAAPLSVTFSGIVNGSRSCGGGVYTLDFGDNQNAIIPYPADACQALSYTVVHQYSSGGNFTARLLRGSLSSGALAASASVNVSGNTPDIGPFTVTPGIGGNVLSVEVAFDIATPCSAYDLNWGDGSAHVVQTQGYGSCAQVITTKKFTHTYTQTGPLTITLIRGQRTDTAAITISSY
;
A
#
# COMPACT_ATOMS: atom_id res chain seq x y z
N MET A 1 96.65 -13.64 34.26
CA MET A 1 96.55 -12.18 34.05
C MET A 1 95.11 -11.86 33.70
N ILE A 2 94.45 -11.04 34.54
CA ILE A 2 93.35 -10.10 34.21
C ILE A 2 92.08 -10.74 33.59
N SER A 3 90.85 -10.59 34.08
CA SER A 3 90.25 -9.94 35.24
C SER A 3 88.75 -10.30 35.22
N SER A 4 88.22 -10.69 36.38
CA SER A 4 86.89 -10.36 36.94
C SER A 4 85.62 -10.63 36.10
N SER A 5 84.82 -11.68 36.34
CA SER A 5 83.93 -11.97 37.49
C SER A 5 82.64 -11.13 37.58
N ARG A 6 81.46 -11.79 37.55
CA ARG A 6 80.37 -11.70 38.55
C ARG A 6 79.05 -12.42 38.10
N THR A 7 78.78 -13.57 38.74
CA THR A 7 77.54 -14.06 39.42
C THR A 7 76.24 -13.21 39.38
N PRO A 8 75.07 -13.73 39.85
CA PRO A 8 74.36 -15.00 39.63
C PRO A 8 72.84 -14.80 39.31
N PHE A 9 72.13 -15.87 38.97
CA PHE A 9 70.68 -15.92 38.72
C PHE A 9 69.85 -15.88 40.03
N VAL A 10 68.94 -14.90 40.19
CA VAL A 10 67.75 -14.97 41.08
C VAL A 10 66.56 -14.19 40.46
N LEU A 11 65.37 -14.80 40.58
CA LEU A 11 63.99 -14.48 40.14
C LEU A 11 63.50 -13.01 40.04
N VAL A 12 62.51 -12.74 39.16
CA VAL A 12 61.09 -12.35 39.46
C VAL A 12 60.36 -11.62 38.28
N ALA A 13 59.08 -11.97 38.09
CA ALA A 13 57.93 -11.19 37.57
C ALA A 13 57.56 -11.08 36.05
N LEU A 14 56.30 -11.49 35.80
CA LEU A 14 55.27 -10.97 34.88
C LEU A 14 55.55 -9.60 34.21
N ALA A 15 55.44 -9.51 32.88
CA ALA A 15 54.91 -8.33 32.17
C ALA A 15 54.65 -8.53 30.66
N ALA A 16 53.45 -8.09 30.25
CA ALA A 16 53.11 -7.38 29.01
C ALA A 16 53.17 -8.08 27.63
N LEU A 17 51.98 -8.55 27.20
CA LEU A 17 51.61 -8.66 25.79
C LEU A 17 51.23 -7.25 25.28
N LEU A 18 52.15 -6.58 24.57
CA LEU A 18 51.94 -5.28 23.93
C LEU A 18 51.83 -5.51 22.42
N VAL A 19 50.62 -5.70 21.91
CA VAL A 19 50.34 -5.67 20.47
C VAL A 19 50.12 -4.22 20.06
N SER A 20 51.05 -3.73 19.25
CA SER A 20 51.11 -2.40 18.66
C SER A 20 49.87 -2.10 17.81
N PHE A 21 49.10 -1.08 18.19
CA PHE A 21 48.11 -0.45 17.31
C PHE A 21 48.86 0.38 16.25
N ILE A 22 48.93 -0.11 15.02
CA ILE A 22 49.28 0.73 13.86
C ILE A 22 47.97 1.36 13.37
N PRO A 23 47.77 2.69 13.46
CA PRO A 23 46.62 3.33 12.83
C PRO A 23 46.75 3.21 11.31
N TYR A 24 45.78 2.55 10.67
CA TYR A 24 45.64 2.54 9.22
C TYR A 24 45.34 3.96 8.75
N VAL A 25 46.26 4.58 8.02
CA VAL A 25 45.99 5.82 7.30
C VAL A 25 45.08 5.43 6.12
N SER A 26 43.81 5.83 6.18
CA SER A 26 42.87 5.62 5.07
C SER A 26 43.34 6.43 3.86
N ALA A 27 43.49 5.77 2.71
CA ALA A 27 43.85 6.44 1.46
C ALA A 27 42.68 7.30 0.95
N ALA A 28 42.95 8.54 0.54
CA ALA A 28 41.95 9.42 -0.05
C ALA A 28 41.27 8.78 -1.26
N ALA A 29 39.94 8.80 -1.32
CA ALA A 29 39.18 8.20 -2.39
C ALA A 29 39.17 9.08 -3.66
N GLN A 30 39.03 8.47 -4.83
CA GLN A 30 38.87 9.15 -6.10
C GLN A 30 37.50 8.86 -6.71
N VAL A 31 36.80 9.90 -7.18
CA VAL A 31 35.53 9.79 -7.91
C VAL A 31 35.75 10.20 -9.36
N ASN A 32 35.40 9.33 -10.30
CA ASN A 32 35.56 9.57 -11.73
C ASN A 32 34.29 10.14 -12.36
N VAL A 33 34.46 11.12 -13.25
CA VAL A 33 33.40 11.82 -13.98
C VAL A 33 33.77 11.88 -15.46
N SER A 34 32.95 11.31 -16.31
CA SER A 34 33.14 11.39 -17.76
C SER A 34 32.41 12.61 -18.32
N MET A 35 32.97 13.24 -19.35
CA MET A 35 32.31 14.33 -20.09
C MET A 35 31.65 13.76 -21.35
N THR A 36 30.39 14.13 -21.57
CA THR A 36 29.60 13.81 -22.77
C THR A 36 29.29 15.11 -23.54
N PRO A 37 28.66 15.06 -24.73
CA PRO A 37 28.44 16.24 -25.58
C PRO A 37 27.87 17.47 -24.89
N THR A 38 27.02 17.29 -23.88
CA THR A 38 26.36 18.41 -23.18
C THR A 38 26.27 18.22 -21.66
N ALA A 39 26.97 17.25 -21.07
CA ALA A 39 26.84 16.95 -19.65
C ALA A 39 28.10 16.35 -19.01
N PHE A 40 28.22 16.52 -17.70
CA PHE A 40 29.07 15.69 -16.86
C PHE A 40 28.29 14.43 -16.47
N SER A 41 28.91 13.25 -16.52
CA SER A 41 28.26 11.96 -16.23
C SER A 41 27.69 11.89 -14.80
N SER A 42 28.22 12.71 -13.90
CA SER A 42 27.60 13.04 -12.63
C SER A 42 27.56 14.55 -12.46
N ALA A 43 26.36 15.13 -12.39
CA ALA A 43 26.14 16.55 -12.14
C ALA A 43 26.25 16.89 -10.64
N HIS A 44 26.12 15.91 -9.74
CA HIS A 44 26.20 16.13 -8.30
C HIS A 44 27.02 15.03 -7.64
N ILE A 45 28.13 15.41 -7.02
CA ILE A 45 29.11 14.50 -6.44
C ILE A 45 29.20 14.82 -4.95
N THR A 46 29.19 13.81 -4.10
CA THR A 46 29.50 13.97 -2.67
C THR A 46 30.76 13.19 -2.35
N ILE A 47 31.75 13.86 -1.76
CA ILE A 47 33.04 13.28 -1.36
C ILE A 47 33.44 13.76 0.03
N ASN A 48 34.34 13.05 0.71
CA ASN A 48 34.90 13.52 1.97
C ASN A 48 36.01 14.54 1.72
N ALA A 49 36.25 15.42 2.68
CA ALA A 49 37.38 16.34 2.61
C ALA A 49 38.69 15.53 2.61
N GLY A 50 39.51 15.74 1.57
CA GLY A 50 40.70 14.96 1.27
C GLY A 50 40.58 14.10 0.02
N ASP A 51 39.36 13.79 -0.43
CA ASP A 51 39.11 13.02 -1.65
C ASP A 51 39.34 13.87 -2.92
N SER A 52 39.51 13.19 -4.06
CA SER A 52 39.68 13.84 -5.36
C SER A 52 38.57 13.49 -6.34
N VAL A 53 38.19 14.45 -7.17
CA VAL A 53 37.36 14.20 -8.36
C VAL A 53 38.25 14.21 -9.59
N VAL A 54 38.07 13.24 -10.47
CA VAL A 54 38.80 13.06 -11.71
C VAL A 54 37.80 13.19 -12.85
N TRP A 55 37.93 14.23 -13.66
CA TRP A 55 37.13 14.42 -14.85
C TRP A 55 37.89 13.98 -16.10
N THR A 56 37.29 13.12 -16.91
CA THR A 56 37.86 12.63 -18.17
C THR A 56 36.99 13.10 -19.32
N ASN A 57 37.59 13.77 -20.31
CA ASN A 57 36.89 14.06 -21.55
C ASN A 57 36.81 12.79 -22.40
N THR A 58 35.70 12.05 -22.30
CA THR A 58 35.46 10.85 -23.12
C THR A 58 34.74 11.15 -24.43
N ASP A 59 34.47 12.42 -24.69
CA ASP A 59 33.74 12.89 -25.86
C ASP A 59 34.70 13.33 -26.98
N SER A 60 34.15 13.56 -28.16
CA SER A 60 34.87 13.96 -29.38
C SER A 60 35.13 15.47 -29.50
N MET A 61 34.52 16.29 -28.66
CA MET A 61 34.67 17.75 -28.63
C MET A 61 35.38 18.23 -27.35
N PRO A 62 36.01 19.42 -27.37
CA PRO A 62 36.68 19.97 -26.21
C PRO A 62 35.70 20.39 -25.10
N HIS A 63 36.11 20.20 -23.85
CA HIS A 63 35.34 20.55 -22.65
C HIS A 63 36.21 21.25 -21.60
N THR A 64 35.60 21.77 -20.53
CA THR A 64 36.30 22.36 -19.38
C THR A 64 35.60 22.00 -18.07
N VAL A 65 36.31 22.11 -16.95
CA VAL A 65 35.78 22.11 -15.58
C VAL A 65 36.13 23.45 -14.95
N THR A 66 35.19 24.39 -14.97
CA THR A 66 35.41 25.77 -14.51
C THR A 66 34.51 26.08 -13.32
N ALA A 67 35.10 26.44 -12.18
CA ALA A 67 34.36 26.82 -10.99
C ALA A 67 33.56 28.10 -11.20
N THR A 68 32.34 28.15 -10.70
CA THR A 68 31.49 29.35 -10.78
C THR A 68 32.05 30.52 -9.97
N ASP A 69 32.77 30.23 -8.89
CA ASP A 69 33.43 31.21 -8.01
C ASP A 69 34.90 31.48 -8.41
N SER A 70 35.33 30.97 -9.57
CA SER A 70 36.71 31.07 -10.06
C SER A 70 37.78 30.38 -9.20
N THR A 71 37.41 29.52 -8.24
CA THR A 71 38.38 28.82 -7.37
C THR A 71 39.15 27.69 -8.05
N PHE A 72 38.75 27.25 -9.25
CA PHE A 72 39.50 26.32 -10.09
C PHE A 72 39.06 26.38 -11.55
N ASN A 73 39.97 26.00 -12.46
CA ASN A 73 39.72 25.88 -13.89
C ASN A 73 40.67 24.83 -14.48
N SER A 74 40.14 23.85 -15.21
CA SER A 74 40.95 22.81 -15.86
C SER A 74 41.71 23.28 -17.11
N GLY A 75 41.35 24.45 -17.67
CA GLY A 75 41.62 24.78 -19.06
C GLY A 75 40.85 23.87 -20.03
N THR A 76 41.10 24.02 -21.33
CA THR A 76 40.49 23.19 -22.37
C THR A 76 41.02 21.76 -22.32
N LEU A 77 40.15 20.81 -22.04
CA LEU A 77 40.42 19.37 -22.10
C LEU A 77 40.00 18.85 -23.47
N GLN A 78 40.98 18.44 -24.28
CA GLN A 78 40.76 17.74 -25.55
C GLN A 78 40.24 16.31 -25.34
N PRO A 79 39.66 15.66 -26.36
CA PRO A 79 39.26 14.26 -26.29
C PRO A 79 40.36 13.35 -25.69
N GLY A 80 39.99 12.57 -24.67
CA GLY A 80 40.87 11.68 -23.91
C GLY A 80 41.66 12.32 -22.77
N GLN A 81 41.63 13.65 -22.60
CA GLN A 81 42.36 14.32 -21.52
C GLN A 81 41.63 14.24 -20.18
N VAL A 82 42.42 14.31 -19.10
CA VAL A 82 41.96 14.14 -17.72
C VAL A 82 42.36 15.35 -16.89
N TYR A 83 41.47 15.80 -16.01
CA TYR A 83 41.72 16.79 -14.97
C TYR A 83 41.35 16.20 -13.62
N SER A 84 42.19 16.40 -12.59
CA SER A 84 41.88 15.96 -11.23
C SER A 84 42.02 17.12 -10.25
N ARG A 85 41.09 17.18 -9.28
CA ARG A 85 41.15 18.13 -8.17
C ARG A 85 40.84 17.43 -6.86
N THR A 86 41.73 17.61 -5.88
CA THR A 86 41.51 17.24 -4.49
C THR A 86 40.76 18.35 -3.76
N PHE A 87 39.76 17.99 -2.98
CA PHE A 87 38.95 18.94 -2.21
C PHE A 87 39.19 18.73 -0.72
N THR A 88 39.89 19.66 -0.07
CA THR A 88 40.29 19.53 1.33
C THR A 88 39.41 20.31 2.31
N THR A 89 38.58 21.24 1.80
CA THR A 89 37.72 22.09 2.62
C THR A 89 36.25 21.71 2.40
N PRO A 90 35.51 21.34 3.45
CA PRO A 90 34.08 21.08 3.36
C PRO A 90 33.31 22.26 2.78
N GLY A 91 32.31 21.98 1.94
CA GLY A 91 31.55 23.00 1.23
C GLY A 91 31.06 22.52 -0.13
N THR A 92 30.28 23.35 -0.81
CA THR A 92 29.73 23.05 -2.14
C THR A 92 30.46 23.86 -3.19
N TYR A 93 31.02 23.16 -4.18
CA TYR A 93 31.78 23.76 -5.27
C TYR A 93 31.01 23.55 -6.58
N SER A 94 30.39 24.62 -7.07
CA SER A 94 29.69 24.61 -8.37
C SER A 94 30.68 24.84 -9.50
N TYR A 95 30.51 24.12 -10.60
CA TYR A 95 31.35 24.24 -11.79
C TYR A 95 30.54 24.03 -13.09
N TYR A 96 31.10 24.45 -14.21
CA TYR A 96 30.48 24.33 -15.53
C TYR A 96 31.52 24.20 -16.63
N CYS A 97 31.09 23.73 -17.81
CA CYS A 97 31.88 23.77 -19.02
C CYS A 97 31.62 25.08 -19.78
N VAL A 98 32.67 25.85 -20.09
CA VAL A 98 32.53 27.17 -20.75
C VAL A 98 31.96 27.09 -22.17
N PHE A 99 32.08 25.95 -22.85
CA PHE A 99 31.58 25.77 -24.22
C PHE A 99 30.08 25.42 -24.25
N HIS A 100 29.61 24.66 -23.26
CA HIS A 100 28.29 24.03 -23.29
C HIS A 100 27.45 24.34 -22.04
N GLY A 101 27.88 25.29 -21.21
CA GLY A 101 27.22 25.70 -19.99
C GLY A 101 27.62 27.12 -19.55
N ALA A 102 26.99 27.59 -18.47
CA ALA A 102 27.22 28.91 -17.89
C ALA A 102 27.02 28.88 -16.35
N PRO A 103 27.51 29.92 -15.62
CA PRO A 103 27.23 30.10 -14.19
C PRO A 103 25.74 29.97 -13.83
N GLY A 104 25.46 29.53 -12.60
CA GLY A 104 24.08 29.37 -12.11
C GLY A 104 23.43 28.03 -12.47
N GLY A 105 24.21 27.04 -12.90
CA GLY A 105 23.71 25.70 -13.22
C GLY A 105 23.10 25.57 -14.62
N ILE A 106 23.46 26.47 -15.54
CA ILE A 106 22.92 26.49 -16.90
C ILE A 106 23.75 25.57 -17.80
N GLY A 107 23.09 24.70 -18.56
CA GLY A 107 23.74 23.77 -19.49
C GLY A 107 24.64 22.75 -18.78
N MET A 108 25.77 22.42 -19.40
CA MET A 108 26.77 21.49 -18.86
C MET A 108 27.39 22.04 -17.57
N SER A 109 26.81 21.67 -16.44
CA SER A 109 27.18 22.15 -15.11
C SER A 109 27.11 21.02 -14.07
N GLY A 110 27.79 21.22 -12.95
CA GLY A 110 27.80 20.26 -11.85
C GLY A 110 28.21 20.88 -10.52
N THR A 111 28.15 20.07 -9.46
CA THR A 111 28.50 20.46 -8.10
C THR A 111 29.27 19.33 -7.41
N VAL A 112 30.29 19.71 -6.63
CA VAL A 112 30.97 18.81 -5.69
C VAL A 112 30.63 19.27 -4.28
N THR A 113 29.91 18.45 -3.53
CA THR A 113 29.66 18.63 -2.10
C THR A 113 30.74 17.88 -1.33
N VAL A 114 31.54 18.62 -0.58
CA VAL A 114 32.62 18.09 0.23
C VAL A 114 32.14 18.06 1.67
N VAL A 115 32.01 16.87 2.24
CA VAL A 115 31.65 16.68 3.65
C VAL A 115 32.90 16.56 4.50
N ALA A 116 32.86 17.03 5.75
CA ALA A 116 33.98 16.84 6.66
C ALA A 116 34.23 15.32 6.85
N PRO A 117 35.50 14.87 6.91
CA PRO A 117 35.78 13.49 7.26
C PRO A 117 35.14 13.21 8.61
N SER A 118 34.37 12.12 8.69
CA SER A 118 33.75 11.65 9.93
C SER A 118 34.85 11.35 10.95
N GLN A 119 35.23 12.35 11.73
CA GLN A 119 35.98 12.12 12.95
C GLN A 119 34.97 11.63 13.97
N THR A 120 35.11 10.38 14.38
CA THR A 120 34.61 9.86 15.65
C THR A 120 35.12 10.76 16.76
N THR A 121 34.36 11.79 17.08
CA THR A 121 34.59 12.66 18.22
C THR A 121 33.36 12.57 19.10
N THR A 122 33.59 12.01 20.28
CA THR A 122 32.72 12.09 21.44
C THR A 122 32.23 13.53 21.62
N VAL A 123 30.91 13.66 21.74
CA VAL A 123 30.18 14.90 21.97
C VAL A 123 30.78 15.70 23.12
N ASN A 124 31.19 16.94 22.86
CA ASN A 124 30.86 18.10 23.69
C ASN A 124 31.37 19.40 23.06
N SER A 125 30.47 20.16 22.43
CA SER A 125 30.30 21.62 22.58
C SER A 125 29.23 22.12 21.59
N SER A 126 28.19 22.78 22.14
CA SER A 126 27.04 23.36 21.45
C SER A 126 27.41 24.59 20.62
N ASN A 127 27.19 24.54 19.30
CA ASN A 127 27.12 25.73 18.46
C ASN A 127 25.65 26.18 18.39
N PRO A 128 25.26 27.32 19.00
CA PRO A 128 23.87 27.73 19.11
C PRO A 128 23.19 27.94 17.75
N ALA A 129 23.95 28.25 16.68
CA ALA A 129 23.40 28.37 15.34
C ALA A 129 23.05 27.00 14.72
N ILE A 130 23.81 25.94 15.04
CA ILE A 130 23.51 24.57 14.60
C ILE A 130 22.34 24.01 15.42
N ASP A 131 22.25 24.35 16.70
CA ASP A 131 21.13 23.93 17.54
C ASP A 131 19.83 24.66 17.18
N ASP A 132 19.91 25.93 16.78
CA ASP A 132 18.77 26.66 16.23
C ASP A 132 18.34 26.07 14.88
N LEU A 133 19.28 25.79 13.96
CA LEU A 133 18.95 25.17 12.67
C LEU A 133 18.39 23.74 12.85
N ARG A 134 18.90 22.98 13.83
CA ARG A 134 18.36 21.66 14.20
C ARG A 134 16.96 21.79 14.79
N THR A 135 16.71 22.81 15.60
CA THR A 135 15.38 23.10 16.17
C THR A 135 14.39 23.52 15.08
N GLN A 136 14.83 24.33 14.12
CA GLN A 136 14.02 24.72 12.95
C GLN A 136 13.72 23.52 12.06
N MET A 137 14.69 22.63 11.82
CA MET A 137 14.48 21.38 11.10
C MET A 137 13.48 20.47 11.81
N GLN A 138 13.57 20.35 13.14
CA GLN A 138 12.63 19.57 13.94
C GLN A 138 11.21 20.17 13.92
N ALA A 139 11.11 21.51 13.98
CA ALA A 139 9.85 22.22 13.88
C ALA A 139 9.20 22.05 12.49
N LEU A 140 10.01 22.07 11.43
CA LEU A 140 9.55 21.85 10.07
C LEU A 140 9.10 20.40 9.85
N LEU A 141 9.83 19.42 10.41
CA LEU A 141 9.42 18.02 10.43
C LEU A 141 8.08 17.83 11.15
N ASN A 142 7.90 18.45 12.33
CA ASN A 142 6.64 18.39 13.07
C ASN A 142 5.49 19.06 12.29
N LYS A 143 5.78 20.14 11.55
CA LYS A 143 4.81 20.81 10.66
C LYS A 143 4.40 19.90 9.50
N ILE A 144 5.36 19.20 8.89
CA ILE A 144 5.10 18.21 7.84
C ILE A 144 4.23 17.08 8.40
N THR A 145 4.52 16.57 9.60
CA THR A 145 3.71 15.55 10.26
C THR A 145 2.29 16.03 10.56
N GLN A 146 2.11 17.27 11.03
CA GLN A 146 0.78 17.85 11.25
C GLN A 146 0.00 18.03 9.94
N LEU A 147 0.65 18.46 8.87
CA LEU A 147 0.03 18.60 7.55
C LEU A 147 -0.34 17.23 6.95
N GLN A 148 0.46 16.20 7.20
CA GLN A 148 0.17 14.82 6.83
C GLN A 148 -1.03 14.24 7.63
N GLN A 149 -1.15 14.59 8.91
CA GLN A 149 -2.29 14.22 9.75
C GLN A 149 -3.59 14.91 9.32
N GLN A 150 -3.51 16.15 8.83
CA GLN A 150 -4.66 16.88 8.28
C GLN A 150 -5.09 16.36 6.90
N ALA A 151 -4.21 15.65 6.17
CA ALA A 151 -4.47 15.10 4.84
C ALA A 151 -5.03 13.65 4.83
N GLY A 152 -5.29 13.04 6.00
CA GLY A 152 -6.01 11.77 6.09
C GLY A 152 -5.28 10.53 5.54
N VAL A 153 -3.94 10.53 5.47
CA VAL A 153 -3.16 9.33 5.13
C VAL A 153 -2.68 8.66 6.42
N GLY A 154 -3.14 7.43 6.62
CA GLY A 154 -2.95 6.64 7.83
C GLY A 154 -1.50 6.40 8.26
N THR A 155 -1.35 6.28 9.57
CA THR A 155 -0.16 6.16 10.41
C THR A 155 0.73 4.95 10.12
N GLY A 156 2.03 5.19 9.91
CA GLY A 156 3.10 4.21 10.15
C GLY A 156 3.86 4.57 11.43
N VAL A 157 3.72 3.74 12.47
CA VAL A 157 4.35 3.91 13.79
C VAL A 157 5.88 3.69 13.70
N PRO A 158 6.71 4.52 14.35
CA PRO A 158 8.12 4.20 14.56
C PRO A 158 8.26 3.25 15.75
N GLY A 159 8.81 2.06 15.50
CA GLY A 159 9.29 1.16 16.56
C GLY A 159 8.45 -0.09 16.79
N THR A 160 8.54 -1.05 15.88
CA THR A 160 8.40 -2.47 16.23
C THR A 160 9.52 -3.25 15.54
N VAL A 161 10.33 -3.91 16.35
CA VAL A 161 11.34 -4.86 15.90
C VAL A 161 10.58 -6.09 15.38
N VAL A 162 10.56 -6.30 14.07
CA VAL A 162 9.98 -7.51 13.46
C VAL A 162 11.13 -8.47 13.13
N PRO A 163 11.11 -9.74 13.58
CA PRO A 163 12.22 -10.66 13.42
C PRO A 163 12.33 -11.22 11.99
N SER A 164 13.59 -11.45 11.59
CA SER A 164 14.12 -12.26 10.47
C SER A 164 13.61 -12.01 9.03
N ALA A 165 14.48 -11.37 8.25
CA ALA A 165 14.80 -11.70 6.85
C ALA A 165 13.64 -12.16 5.93
N THR A 166 12.65 -11.30 5.69
CA THR A 166 11.74 -11.55 4.57
C THR A 166 12.36 -11.02 3.29
N CYS A 167 12.67 -11.91 2.37
CA CYS A 167 13.14 -11.56 1.04
C CYS A 167 12.19 -10.60 0.35
N PRO A 168 12.70 -9.54 -0.28
CA PRO A 168 11.84 -8.58 -0.93
C PRO A 168 11.21 -9.28 -2.14
N LEU A 169 9.92 -9.59 -2.02
CA LEU A 169 9.11 -10.16 -3.09
C LEU A 169 8.81 -9.03 -4.09
N ILE A 170 9.73 -8.82 -5.04
CA ILE A 170 9.66 -7.70 -5.99
C ILE A 170 9.00 -8.20 -7.27
N GLY A 171 7.71 -7.89 -7.40
CA GLY A 171 6.88 -8.36 -8.50
C GLY A 171 6.94 -7.51 -9.77
N ARG A 172 7.48 -6.29 -9.70
CA ARG A 172 7.54 -5.32 -10.81
C ARG A 172 8.85 -4.56 -10.76
N VAL A 173 9.18 -3.85 -11.85
CA VAL A 173 10.31 -2.90 -11.80
C VAL A 173 9.96 -1.80 -10.81
N LEU A 174 10.76 -1.69 -9.74
CA LEU A 174 10.60 -0.60 -8.76
C LEU A 174 11.54 0.55 -9.10
N ARG A 175 11.01 1.75 -9.12
CA ARG A 175 11.73 2.98 -9.41
C ARG A 175 11.19 4.13 -8.58
N LYS A 176 11.91 5.25 -8.62
CA LYS A 176 11.51 6.46 -7.91
C LYS A 176 10.10 6.90 -8.28
N GLY A 177 9.28 7.15 -7.27
CA GLY A 177 7.86 7.48 -7.40
C GLY A 177 6.92 6.32 -7.10
N ASP A 178 7.40 5.08 -7.12
CA ASP A 178 6.57 3.92 -6.78
C ASP A 178 6.27 3.85 -5.28
N SER A 179 5.11 3.32 -4.91
CA SER A 179 4.74 3.05 -3.53
C SER A 179 3.98 1.72 -3.42
N GLY A 180 4.00 1.13 -2.23
CA GLY A 180 3.26 -0.10 -1.92
C GLY A 180 4.04 -1.08 -1.05
N ASP A 181 3.43 -2.23 -0.78
CA ASP A 181 3.99 -3.28 0.09
C ASP A 181 5.30 -3.88 -0.45
N ASP A 182 5.50 -3.85 -1.77
CA ASP A 182 6.73 -4.28 -2.43
C ASP A 182 7.89 -3.31 -2.14
N VAL A 183 7.61 -2.01 -2.13
CA VAL A 183 8.56 -0.96 -1.72
C VAL A 183 8.86 -1.03 -0.23
N THR A 184 7.84 -1.25 0.61
CA THR A 184 8.01 -1.46 2.06
C THR A 184 8.97 -2.61 2.34
N ARG A 185 8.78 -3.76 1.67
CA ARG A 185 9.65 -4.94 1.82
C ARG A 185 11.05 -4.71 1.28
N LEU A 186 11.19 -4.03 0.14
CA LEU A 186 12.49 -3.62 -0.39
C LEU A 186 13.25 -2.77 0.63
N GLN A 187 12.60 -1.76 1.22
CA GLN A 187 13.23 -0.89 2.23
C GLN A 187 13.62 -1.68 3.49
N GLN A 188 12.77 -2.59 3.96
CA GLN A 188 13.10 -3.49 5.09
C GLN A 188 14.31 -4.37 4.81
N PHE A 189 14.44 -4.88 3.58
CA PHE A 189 15.57 -5.68 3.14
C PHE A 189 16.86 -4.85 3.05
N LEU A 190 16.81 -3.69 2.39
CA LEU A 190 17.96 -2.80 2.24
C LEU A 190 18.44 -2.25 3.59
N ALA A 191 17.52 -1.98 4.52
CA ALA A 191 17.82 -1.43 5.84
C ALA A 191 18.64 -2.39 6.74
N GLN A 192 18.75 -3.66 6.38
CA GLN A 192 19.61 -4.63 7.08
C GLN A 192 21.09 -4.31 6.93
N ASP A 193 21.48 -3.70 5.80
CA ASP A 193 22.86 -3.30 5.54
C ASP A 193 23.00 -1.77 5.67
N PRO A 194 23.53 -1.26 6.80
CA PRO A 194 23.72 0.18 6.98
C PRO A 194 24.75 0.81 6.04
N LEU A 195 25.58 0.04 5.33
CA LEU A 195 26.44 0.57 4.26
C LEU A 195 25.67 0.82 2.97
N VAL A 196 24.57 0.09 2.76
CA VAL A 196 23.68 0.21 1.60
C VAL A 196 22.57 1.22 1.87
N TYR A 197 21.87 1.12 3.00
CA TYR A 197 20.74 1.97 3.34
C TYR A 197 20.87 2.54 4.77
N PRO A 198 21.79 3.51 4.98
CA PRO A 198 22.12 4.05 6.30
C PRO A 198 20.92 4.72 6.98
N GLU A 199 19.98 5.26 6.21
CA GLU A 199 18.80 5.95 6.73
C GLU A 199 17.78 4.99 7.34
N ARG A 200 17.77 3.72 6.92
CA ARG A 200 16.90 2.64 7.42
C ARG A 200 15.40 2.98 7.47
N LEU A 201 14.96 3.93 6.63
CA LEU A 201 13.59 4.40 6.60
C LEU A 201 12.71 3.43 5.81
N VAL A 202 11.65 2.95 6.44
CA VAL A 202 10.62 2.10 5.80
C VAL A 202 9.35 2.92 5.67
N THR A 203 9.22 3.63 4.56
CA THR A 203 8.12 4.56 4.31
C THR A 203 7.04 3.97 3.41
N GLY A 204 7.32 2.85 2.74
CA GLY A 204 6.48 2.30 1.68
C GLY A 204 6.49 3.12 0.39
N TYR A 205 7.36 4.14 0.30
CA TYR A 205 7.52 5.02 -0.85
C TYR A 205 8.97 5.00 -1.37
N TYR A 206 9.14 4.78 -2.67
CA TYR A 206 10.41 4.69 -3.33
C TYR A 206 10.87 6.11 -3.66
N GLY A 207 11.46 6.75 -2.67
CA GLY A 207 12.01 8.09 -2.78
C GLY A 207 13.49 8.11 -3.20
N PRO A 208 14.12 9.29 -3.21
CA PRO A 208 15.54 9.45 -3.52
C PRO A 208 16.47 8.58 -2.64
N LEU A 209 16.11 8.36 -1.37
CA LEU A 209 16.91 7.56 -0.43
C LEU A 209 16.86 6.07 -0.77
N THR A 210 15.67 5.55 -1.10
CA THR A 210 15.50 4.17 -1.58
C THR A 210 16.24 3.96 -2.89
N GLU A 211 16.18 4.92 -3.82
CA GLU A 211 16.93 4.85 -5.08
C GLU A 211 18.44 4.81 -4.86
N ALA A 212 18.96 5.66 -3.97
CA ALA A 212 20.36 5.67 -3.60
C ALA A 212 20.80 4.35 -2.97
N ALA A 213 19.97 3.77 -2.10
CA ALA A 213 20.23 2.46 -1.51
C ALA A 213 20.26 1.35 -2.56
N VAL A 214 19.32 1.35 -3.52
CA VAL A 214 19.34 0.38 -4.63
C VAL A 214 20.59 0.54 -5.50
N ARG A 215 21.05 1.76 -5.78
CA ARG A 215 22.32 1.99 -6.49
C ARG A 215 23.53 1.41 -5.75
N ARG A 216 23.63 1.66 -4.43
CA ARG A 216 24.71 1.10 -3.60
C ARG A 216 24.69 -0.42 -3.62
N TRP A 217 23.49 -0.99 -3.47
CA TRP A 217 23.29 -2.44 -3.51
C TRP A 217 23.69 -3.04 -4.87
N GLN A 218 23.28 -2.42 -5.98
CA GLN A 218 23.65 -2.85 -7.33
C GLN A 218 25.17 -2.80 -7.59
N VAL A 219 25.87 -1.79 -7.06
CA VAL A 219 27.33 -1.70 -7.12
C VAL A 219 27.97 -2.82 -6.31
N GLN A 220 27.51 -3.02 -5.07
CA GLN A 220 28.06 -4.03 -4.16
C GLN A 220 27.98 -5.46 -4.72
N PHE A 221 26.91 -5.77 -5.45
CA PHE A 221 26.71 -7.08 -6.07
C PHE A 221 27.09 -7.14 -7.57
N ASN A 222 27.86 -6.16 -8.05
CA ASN A 222 28.38 -6.11 -9.44
C ASN A 222 27.29 -6.25 -10.53
N ILE A 223 26.10 -5.68 -10.30
CA ILE A 223 24.97 -5.78 -11.22
C ILE A 223 25.05 -4.67 -12.27
N VAL A 224 25.19 -3.43 -11.79
CA VAL A 224 25.36 -2.21 -12.57
C VAL A 224 25.93 -1.14 -11.65
N SER A 225 26.90 -0.39 -12.15
CA SER A 225 27.63 0.63 -11.35
C SER A 225 27.51 2.04 -11.91
N SER A 226 26.87 2.23 -13.06
CA SER A 226 26.70 3.54 -13.70
C SER A 226 25.54 3.52 -14.71
N GLY A 227 25.13 4.72 -15.15
CA GLY A 227 24.01 4.93 -16.06
C GLY A 227 22.77 5.48 -15.36
N SER A 228 21.61 5.41 -16.00
CA SER A 228 20.34 5.87 -15.43
C SER A 228 19.39 4.70 -15.16
N PRO A 229 18.33 4.93 -14.35
CA PRO A 229 17.21 4.02 -14.23
C PRO A 229 16.68 3.52 -15.59
N GLU A 230 16.51 4.41 -16.56
CA GLU A 230 15.92 4.15 -17.88
C GLU A 230 16.88 3.47 -18.87
N THR A 231 18.19 3.66 -18.70
CA THR A 231 19.21 3.21 -19.67
C THR A 231 19.86 1.91 -19.25
N THR A 232 20.18 1.76 -17.97
CA THR A 232 20.98 0.65 -17.44
C THR A 232 20.28 -0.07 -16.29
N GLY A 233 19.14 0.47 -15.82
CA GLY A 233 18.49 0.03 -14.59
C GLY A 233 19.18 0.54 -13.33
N TYR A 234 20.15 1.46 -13.42
CA TYR A 234 20.91 1.95 -12.26
C TYR A 234 20.06 2.80 -11.32
N GLY A 235 19.68 2.24 -10.18
CA GLY A 235 18.73 2.79 -9.22
C GLY A 235 17.29 2.31 -9.40
N GLN A 236 17.02 1.38 -10.32
CA GLN A 236 15.76 0.63 -10.36
C GLN A 236 15.98 -0.79 -9.88
N VAL A 237 14.96 -1.38 -9.24
CA VAL A 237 14.95 -2.82 -9.02
C VAL A 237 14.30 -3.51 -10.21
N GLY A 238 15.09 -3.70 -11.27
CA GLY A 238 14.72 -4.50 -12.43
C GLY A 238 14.99 -6.00 -12.24
N PRO A 239 14.69 -6.85 -13.24
CA PRO A 239 14.79 -8.32 -13.13
C PRO A 239 16.16 -8.83 -12.68
N ARG A 240 17.26 -8.23 -13.16
CA ARG A 240 18.63 -8.60 -12.74
C ARG A 240 18.87 -8.28 -11.26
N THR A 241 18.39 -7.12 -10.80
CA THR A 241 18.54 -6.70 -9.40
C THR A 241 17.68 -7.55 -8.47
N ALA A 242 16.41 -7.78 -8.83
CA ALA A 242 15.50 -8.63 -8.08
C ALA A 242 16.01 -10.09 -7.99
N ALA A 243 16.53 -10.64 -9.08
CA ALA A 243 17.08 -12.00 -9.09
C ALA A 243 18.30 -12.15 -8.17
N THR A 244 19.22 -11.18 -8.17
CA THR A 244 20.35 -11.21 -7.25
C THR A 244 19.91 -11.03 -5.79
N MET A 245 18.89 -10.18 -5.52
CA MET A 245 18.33 -10.03 -4.17
C MET A 245 17.73 -11.36 -3.68
N ALA A 246 17.02 -12.08 -4.57
CA ALA A 246 16.48 -13.40 -4.29
C ALA A 246 17.57 -14.47 -4.08
N GLN A 247 18.70 -14.39 -4.81
CA GLN A 247 19.85 -15.27 -4.60
C GLN A 247 20.53 -15.07 -3.25
N GLN A 248 20.74 -13.81 -2.84
CA GLN A 248 21.30 -13.50 -1.51
C GLN A 248 20.41 -14.00 -0.38
N CYS A 249 19.12 -14.00 -0.62
CA CYS A 249 18.10 -14.55 0.24
C CYS A 249 18.15 -16.07 0.44
N ALA A 250 18.42 -16.83 -0.64
CA ALA A 250 18.52 -18.29 -0.59
C ALA A 250 19.75 -18.80 0.18
N LEU A 251 20.77 -17.97 0.37
CA LEU A 251 21.98 -18.31 1.12
C LEU A 251 21.81 -18.17 2.64
N THR A 252 20.79 -17.44 3.10
CA THR A 252 20.52 -17.16 4.53
C THR A 252 19.34 -17.93 5.12
N GLY A 253 18.51 -18.57 4.29
CA GLY A 253 17.34 -19.33 4.73
C GLY A 253 17.25 -20.67 4.02
N GLY A 254 17.60 -21.74 4.72
CA GLY A 254 17.37 -23.11 4.24
C GLY A 254 15.87 -23.35 4.06
N SER A 255 15.41 -23.33 2.82
CA SER A 255 14.09 -23.85 2.41
C SER A 255 14.27 -24.75 1.20
N THR A 256 14.21 -26.05 1.45
CA THR A 256 14.10 -27.11 0.45
C THR A 256 12.70 -27.12 -0.15
N GLY A 257 12.50 -26.31 -1.17
CA GLY A 257 11.34 -26.37 -2.07
C GLY A 257 11.75 -25.67 -3.36
N GLY A 258 11.71 -26.38 -4.50
CA GLY A 258 12.30 -25.96 -5.77
C GLY A 258 12.01 -24.49 -6.08
N SER A 259 13.02 -23.64 -5.86
CA SER A 259 12.93 -22.21 -6.15
C SER A 259 12.73 -22.09 -7.66
N VAL A 260 11.66 -21.42 -8.07
CA VAL A 260 11.33 -21.12 -9.48
C VAL A 260 11.20 -19.60 -9.60
N GLY A 261 11.61 -19.04 -10.73
CA GLY A 261 11.61 -17.60 -10.94
C GLY A 261 11.20 -17.25 -12.36
N GLY A 262 10.68 -16.04 -12.55
CA GLY A 262 10.29 -15.53 -13.86
C GLY A 262 9.88 -14.07 -13.82
N PHE A 263 9.80 -13.42 -14.97
CA PHE A 263 9.33 -12.05 -15.10
C PHE A 263 8.56 -11.88 -16.42
N ILE A 264 7.76 -10.82 -16.50
CA ILE A 264 6.98 -10.46 -17.69
C ILE A 264 7.31 -9.06 -18.19
N LYS A 265 7.32 -8.90 -19.51
CA LYS A 265 7.36 -7.60 -20.20
C LYS A 265 6.10 -7.48 -21.04
N VAL A 266 5.33 -6.42 -20.82
CA VAL A 266 4.06 -6.16 -21.52
C VAL A 266 4.25 -5.02 -22.51
N THR A 267 3.75 -5.15 -23.73
CA THR A 267 3.82 -4.10 -24.76
C THR A 267 2.59 -4.14 -25.67
N PRO A 268 1.87 -3.03 -25.89
CA PRO A 268 1.97 -1.75 -25.16
C PRO A 268 1.43 -1.85 -23.71
N ILE A 269 1.87 -0.95 -22.82
CA ILE A 269 1.32 -0.85 -21.44
C ILE A 269 0.10 0.08 -21.34
N SER A 270 -0.21 0.81 -22.41
CA SER A 270 -1.38 1.66 -22.46
C SER A 270 -1.86 1.90 -23.88
N GLY A 271 -3.15 2.15 -24.05
CA GLY A 271 -3.78 2.46 -25.33
C GLY A 271 -5.29 2.43 -25.26
N ASN A 272 -5.97 2.63 -26.39
CA ASN A 272 -7.43 2.66 -26.43
C ASN A 272 -8.01 1.25 -26.59
N ALA A 273 -9.17 1.00 -25.98
CA ALA A 273 -9.95 -0.21 -26.16
C ALA A 273 -10.54 -0.28 -27.59
N PRO A 274 -10.56 -1.46 -28.23
CA PRO A 274 -9.91 -2.69 -27.78
C PRO A 274 -8.37 -2.62 -27.92
N LEU A 275 -7.63 -2.94 -26.85
CA LEU A 275 -6.17 -2.89 -26.82
C LEU A 275 -5.59 -4.32 -26.83
N GLU A 276 -4.96 -4.71 -27.95
CA GLU A 276 -4.12 -5.92 -28.00
C GLU A 276 -2.77 -5.64 -27.32
N VAL A 277 -2.38 -6.50 -26.38
CA VAL A 277 -1.09 -6.50 -25.71
C VAL A 277 -0.34 -7.80 -25.97
N SER A 278 0.98 -7.68 -26.07
CA SER A 278 1.92 -8.80 -26.12
C SER A 278 2.65 -8.89 -24.79
N VAL A 279 2.66 -10.08 -24.18
CA VAL A 279 3.37 -10.39 -22.94
C VAL A 279 4.49 -11.37 -23.24
N GLU A 280 5.73 -10.90 -23.15
CA GLU A 280 6.93 -11.73 -23.18
C GLU A 280 7.25 -12.17 -21.75
N ALA A 281 7.03 -13.45 -21.45
CA ALA A 281 7.30 -14.06 -20.16
C ALA A 281 8.63 -14.85 -20.22
N THR A 282 9.61 -14.46 -19.42
CA THR A 282 10.83 -15.24 -19.20
C THR A 282 10.66 -16.02 -17.91
N VAL A 283 10.59 -17.35 -17.99
CA VAL A 283 10.35 -18.27 -16.87
C VAL A 283 11.54 -19.20 -16.66
N ASN A 284 11.58 -19.88 -15.52
CA ASN A 284 12.70 -20.72 -15.09
C ASN A 284 14.04 -19.96 -15.01
N THR A 285 14.02 -18.71 -14.54
CA THR A 285 15.22 -17.84 -14.47
C THR A 285 16.29 -18.34 -13.48
N VAL A 286 15.94 -19.34 -12.69
CA VAL A 286 16.81 -20.05 -11.75
C VAL A 286 17.34 -21.37 -12.32
N ASN A 287 17.06 -21.66 -13.60
CA ASN A 287 17.57 -22.82 -14.33
C ASN A 287 17.26 -24.16 -13.62
N SER A 288 16.09 -24.25 -13.00
CA SER A 288 15.66 -25.47 -12.30
C SER A 288 15.33 -26.57 -13.31
N CYS A 289 15.79 -27.79 -13.03
CA CYS A 289 15.52 -28.97 -13.84
C CYS A 289 14.27 -29.74 -13.37
N THR A 290 13.65 -29.36 -12.25
CA THR A 290 12.55 -30.13 -11.62
C THR A 290 11.21 -30.02 -12.35
N GLY A 291 11.13 -29.11 -13.31
CA GLY A 291 9.89 -28.73 -13.98
C GLY A 291 9.01 -27.82 -13.11
N ALA A 292 8.24 -26.96 -13.77
CA ALA A 292 7.35 -26.00 -13.12
C ALA A 292 6.24 -25.54 -14.07
N LEU A 293 5.06 -25.27 -13.53
CA LEU A 293 3.94 -24.69 -14.26
C LEU A 293 3.77 -23.23 -13.84
N TYR A 294 3.85 -22.32 -14.81
CA TYR A 294 3.63 -20.90 -14.61
C TYR A 294 2.23 -20.53 -15.10
N THR A 295 1.57 -19.64 -14.38
CA THR A 295 0.23 -19.12 -14.69
C THR A 295 0.32 -17.61 -14.92
N VAL A 296 -0.22 -17.12 -16.04
CA VAL A 296 -0.36 -15.70 -16.39
C VAL A 296 -1.83 -15.31 -16.29
N ASP A 297 -2.19 -14.60 -15.22
CA ASP A 297 -3.49 -13.95 -15.03
C ASP A 297 -3.49 -12.59 -15.74
N TRP A 298 -4.54 -12.27 -16.47
CA TRP A 298 -4.63 -11.03 -17.27
C TRP A 298 -5.24 -9.85 -16.50
N GLY A 299 -5.84 -10.09 -15.33
CA GLY A 299 -6.38 -9.06 -14.45
C GLY A 299 -7.73 -8.48 -14.88
N ASP A 300 -8.34 -8.98 -15.96
CA ASP A 300 -9.67 -8.58 -16.47
C ASP A 300 -10.75 -9.66 -16.29
N GLY A 301 -10.41 -10.74 -15.58
CA GLY A 301 -11.30 -11.87 -15.33
C GLY A 301 -11.33 -12.93 -16.43
N THR A 302 -10.56 -12.75 -17.51
CA THR A 302 -10.38 -13.80 -18.53
C THR A 302 -9.55 -14.98 -18.00
N ALA A 303 -9.71 -16.16 -18.62
CA ALA A 303 -9.01 -17.36 -18.19
C ALA A 303 -7.48 -17.18 -18.24
N PRO A 304 -6.73 -17.56 -17.18
CA PRO A 304 -5.28 -17.44 -17.18
C PRO A 304 -4.62 -18.31 -18.24
N SER A 305 -3.51 -17.84 -18.80
CA SER A 305 -2.65 -18.64 -19.67
C SER A 305 -1.62 -19.43 -18.86
N GLN A 306 -1.16 -20.56 -19.40
CA GLN A 306 -0.15 -21.40 -18.74
C GLN A 306 1.13 -21.52 -19.58
N ILE A 307 2.27 -21.54 -18.91
CA ILE A 307 3.58 -21.80 -19.50
C ILE A 307 4.20 -22.97 -18.75
N SER A 308 4.46 -24.08 -19.44
CA SER A 308 5.08 -25.25 -18.85
C SER A 308 6.59 -25.21 -19.06
N ALA A 309 7.36 -25.25 -17.97
CA ALA A 309 8.79 -25.57 -17.99
C ALA A 309 8.92 -27.07 -17.70
N PRO A 310 9.19 -27.92 -18.70
CA PRO A 310 9.22 -29.37 -18.51
C PRO A 310 10.37 -29.81 -17.59
N ALA A 311 10.16 -30.90 -16.86
CA ALA A 311 11.24 -31.55 -16.13
C ALA A 311 12.37 -31.96 -17.09
N GLY A 312 13.62 -31.73 -16.67
CA GLY A 312 14.82 -31.94 -17.49
C GLY A 312 15.25 -30.73 -18.32
N ASN A 313 14.42 -29.70 -18.49
CA ASN A 313 14.84 -28.45 -19.12
C ASN A 313 15.35 -27.45 -18.07
N CYS A 314 16.67 -27.44 -17.88
CA CYS A 314 17.36 -26.59 -16.90
C CYS A 314 17.68 -25.19 -17.42
N GLN A 315 17.02 -24.71 -18.47
CA GLN A 315 17.27 -23.40 -19.05
C GLN A 315 16.07 -22.47 -18.82
N GLN A 316 16.34 -21.17 -18.88
CA GLN A 316 15.29 -20.17 -19.00
C GLN A 316 14.46 -20.42 -20.27
N LEU A 317 13.16 -20.17 -20.17
CA LEU A 317 12.23 -20.26 -21.29
C LEU A 317 11.58 -18.90 -21.51
N VAL A 318 11.61 -18.41 -22.74
CA VAL A 318 10.91 -17.18 -23.13
C VAL A 318 9.68 -17.58 -23.93
N GLN A 319 8.50 -17.15 -23.48
CA GLN A 319 7.24 -17.39 -24.15
C GLN A 319 6.53 -16.06 -24.39
N THR A 320 6.07 -15.83 -25.61
CA THR A 320 5.23 -14.69 -25.95
C THR A 320 3.77 -15.13 -25.96
N LEU A 321 2.94 -14.41 -25.21
CA LEU A 321 1.49 -14.56 -25.14
C LEU A 321 0.83 -13.27 -25.63
N ARG A 322 -0.39 -13.37 -26.18
CA ARG A 322 -1.17 -12.21 -26.60
C ARG A 322 -2.51 -12.20 -25.90
N HIS A 323 -2.98 -11.00 -25.59
CA HIS A 323 -4.28 -10.77 -24.96
C HIS A 323 -4.90 -9.47 -25.46
N THR A 324 -6.23 -9.40 -25.52
CA THR A 324 -6.93 -8.19 -25.99
C THR A 324 -7.91 -7.70 -24.94
N TYR A 325 -7.64 -6.52 -24.38
CA TYR A 325 -8.55 -5.84 -23.46
C TYR A 325 -9.64 -5.13 -24.23
N GLN A 326 -10.88 -5.59 -24.09
CA GLN A 326 -12.03 -5.07 -24.85
C GLN A 326 -12.58 -3.74 -24.33
N ASN A 327 -12.26 -3.39 -23.08
CA ASN A 327 -12.86 -2.27 -22.38
C ASN A 327 -11.80 -1.40 -21.68
N GLY A 328 -12.18 -0.17 -21.35
CA GLY A 328 -11.34 0.73 -20.57
C GLY A 328 -11.19 0.26 -19.12
N GLY A 329 -10.01 0.43 -18.53
CA GLY A 329 -9.72 -0.03 -17.17
C GLY A 329 -8.23 -0.02 -16.85
N THR A 330 -7.90 -0.27 -15.58
CA THR A 330 -6.53 -0.54 -15.13
C THR A 330 -6.46 -2.02 -14.76
N TYR A 331 -5.66 -2.78 -15.51
CA TYR A 331 -5.55 -4.23 -15.38
C TYR A 331 -4.17 -4.62 -14.85
N GLN A 332 -4.10 -5.65 -14.00
CA GLN A 332 -2.83 -6.18 -13.49
C GLN A 332 -2.59 -7.58 -14.05
N VAL A 333 -1.64 -7.70 -14.98
CA VAL A 333 -1.17 -9.00 -15.50
C VAL A 333 -0.25 -9.62 -14.45
N VAL A 334 -0.49 -10.86 -14.01
CA VAL A 334 0.29 -11.55 -12.97
C VAL A 334 0.82 -12.89 -13.48
N LEU A 335 2.14 -13.05 -13.57
CA LEU A 335 2.82 -14.33 -13.74
C LEU A 335 3.10 -14.96 -12.37
N SER A 336 2.80 -16.24 -12.19
CA SER A 336 3.08 -16.95 -10.94
C SER A 336 3.41 -18.42 -11.09
N ALA A 337 4.23 -18.96 -10.18
CA ALA A 337 4.56 -20.39 -10.08
C ALA A 337 4.95 -20.73 -8.63
N GLY A 338 4.16 -21.57 -7.95
CA GLY A 338 4.36 -21.84 -6.52
C GLY A 338 4.28 -20.55 -5.68
N ALA A 339 5.36 -20.25 -4.94
CA ALA A 339 5.49 -19.03 -4.16
C ALA A 339 5.92 -17.79 -4.99
N HIS A 340 6.40 -17.99 -6.22
CA HIS A 340 6.85 -16.90 -7.09
C HIS A 340 5.67 -16.15 -7.70
N ARG A 341 5.70 -14.80 -7.66
CA ARG A 341 4.76 -13.93 -8.37
C ARG A 341 5.46 -12.67 -8.92
N THR A 342 5.13 -12.30 -10.15
CA THR A 342 5.49 -11.02 -10.80
C THR A 342 4.30 -10.45 -11.54
N SER A 343 4.21 -9.13 -11.66
CA SER A 343 3.07 -8.46 -12.28
C SER A 343 3.45 -7.20 -13.07
N ALA A 344 2.58 -6.81 -14.00
CA ALA A 344 2.67 -5.56 -14.75
C ALA A 344 1.27 -4.93 -14.88
N THR A 345 1.20 -3.59 -14.87
CA THR A 345 -0.06 -2.85 -14.99
C THR A 345 -0.28 -2.38 -16.43
N VAL A 346 -1.48 -2.57 -16.97
CA VAL A 346 -1.92 -2.10 -18.28
C VAL A 346 -3.06 -1.10 -18.10
N ILE A 347 -2.96 0.06 -18.76
CA ILE A 347 -3.98 1.12 -18.70
C ILE A 347 -4.70 1.23 -20.05
N VAL A 348 -5.98 0.89 -20.07
CA VAL A 348 -6.79 0.90 -21.29
C VAL A 348 -7.77 2.06 -21.24
N PHE A 349 -7.77 2.92 -22.25
CA PHE A 349 -8.69 4.05 -22.39
C PHE A 349 -9.91 3.63 -23.20
N GLY A 350 -11.13 3.92 -22.74
CA GLY A 350 -12.35 3.57 -23.46
C GLY A 350 -13.56 3.50 -22.54
N SER A 351 -14.69 3.01 -23.05
CA SER A 351 -15.84 2.69 -22.20
C SER A 351 -15.39 1.70 -21.14
N VAL A 352 -15.48 2.10 -19.87
CA VAL A 352 -15.22 1.20 -18.74
C VAL A 352 -16.23 0.06 -18.79
N GLN A 353 -15.74 -1.17 -18.68
CA GLN A 353 -16.58 -2.33 -18.47
C GLN A 353 -17.44 -2.04 -17.21
N PRO A 354 -18.78 -2.21 -17.25
CA PRO A 354 -19.56 -2.28 -16.02
C PRO A 354 -18.89 -3.30 -15.10
N PRO A 355 -18.71 -3.01 -13.81
CA PRO A 355 -17.72 -3.65 -12.98
C PRO A 355 -17.84 -5.18 -13.03
N THR A 356 -16.87 -5.83 -13.68
CA THR A 356 -16.56 -7.23 -13.43
C THR A 356 -15.62 -7.25 -12.23
N THR A 357 -16.13 -7.72 -11.11
CA THR A 357 -15.50 -7.65 -9.81
C THR A 357 -14.18 -8.44 -9.74
N PRO A 358 -13.16 -7.97 -9.01
CA PRO A 358 -11.88 -8.67 -8.81
C PRO A 358 -12.09 -9.99 -8.08
N VAL A 359 -11.41 -11.06 -8.52
CA VAL A 359 -11.45 -12.38 -7.88
C VAL A 359 -10.72 -12.34 -6.53
N SER A 360 -11.46 -11.97 -5.49
CA SER A 360 -11.01 -12.10 -4.09
C SER A 360 -10.91 -13.57 -3.69
N SER A 361 -9.90 -13.91 -2.90
CA SER A 361 -9.71 -15.24 -2.27
C SER A 361 -10.69 -15.53 -1.11
N VAL A 362 -11.75 -14.73 -1.01
CA VAL A 362 -12.76 -14.79 0.04
C VAL A 362 -14.12 -14.69 -0.62
N ASP A 363 -15.07 -15.47 -0.10
CA ASP A 363 -16.47 -15.34 -0.48
C ASP A 363 -16.89 -13.88 -0.29
N SER A 364 -17.60 -13.32 -1.27
CA SER A 364 -17.93 -11.91 -1.28
C SER A 364 -19.37 -11.71 -1.69
N ILE A 365 -19.93 -10.61 -1.21
CA ILE A 365 -21.24 -10.10 -1.58
C ILE A 365 -21.11 -8.59 -1.74
N SER A 366 -21.69 -8.07 -2.79
CA SER A 366 -21.87 -6.66 -3.06
C SER A 366 -23.32 -6.43 -3.46
N ALA A 367 -23.83 -5.22 -3.20
CA ALA A 367 -25.18 -4.82 -3.52
C ALA A 367 -25.14 -3.53 -4.32
N SER A 368 -25.93 -3.43 -5.39
CA SER A 368 -26.02 -2.20 -6.18
C SER A 368 -27.42 -2.05 -6.81
N PRO A 369 -28.10 -0.90 -6.63
CA PRO A 369 -27.71 0.23 -5.77
C PRO A 369 -27.81 -0.14 -4.27
N THR A 370 -26.98 0.48 -3.42
CA THR A 370 -27.05 0.34 -1.95
C THR A 370 -28.08 1.28 -1.31
N THR A 371 -28.59 2.25 -2.06
CA THR A 371 -29.62 3.20 -1.61
C THR A 371 -30.61 3.54 -2.72
N GLY A 372 -31.88 3.77 -2.38
CA GLY A 372 -32.88 4.25 -3.32
C GLY A 372 -34.30 4.09 -2.80
N ALA A 373 -35.29 4.62 -3.53
CA ALA A 373 -36.69 4.60 -3.10
C ALA A 373 -37.36 3.23 -3.34
N ALA A 374 -38.23 2.80 -2.43
CA ALA A 374 -39.10 1.64 -2.59
C ALA A 374 -40.14 1.91 -3.71
N PRO A 375 -40.40 0.93 -4.59
CA PRO A 375 -39.72 -0.36 -4.67
C PRO A 375 -38.30 -0.24 -5.25
N LEU A 376 -37.30 -0.75 -4.53
CA LEU A 376 -35.89 -0.70 -4.96
C LEU A 376 -35.44 -2.07 -5.46
N SER A 377 -35.17 -2.17 -6.75
CA SER A 377 -34.50 -3.33 -7.33
C SER A 377 -32.99 -3.24 -7.11
N VAL A 378 -32.44 -4.23 -6.40
CA VAL A 378 -31.03 -4.34 -6.06
C VAL A 378 -30.44 -5.59 -6.68
N THR A 379 -29.33 -5.42 -7.38
CA THR A 379 -28.52 -6.53 -7.87
C THR A 379 -27.48 -6.87 -6.82
N PHE A 380 -27.54 -8.09 -6.31
CA PHE A 380 -26.52 -8.70 -5.48
C PHE A 380 -25.56 -9.49 -6.36
N SER A 381 -24.28 -9.19 -6.28
CA SER A 381 -23.25 -9.94 -7.00
C SER A 381 -22.04 -10.17 -6.11
N GLY A 382 -21.29 -11.22 -6.41
CA GLY A 382 -20.15 -11.59 -5.58
C GLY A 382 -19.54 -12.90 -6.00
N ILE A 383 -18.78 -13.49 -5.08
CA ILE A 383 -18.03 -14.72 -5.29
C ILE A 383 -18.44 -15.74 -4.24
N VAL A 384 -18.70 -16.97 -4.66
CA VAL A 384 -18.81 -18.14 -3.79
C VAL A 384 -17.62 -19.05 -4.01
N ASN A 385 -17.24 -19.78 -2.97
CA ASN A 385 -16.10 -20.67 -2.95
C ASN A 385 -14.76 -19.96 -3.24
N GLY A 386 -14.52 -18.80 -2.59
CA GLY A 386 -13.24 -18.10 -2.66
C GLY A 386 -12.04 -18.97 -2.23
N SER A 387 -12.31 -19.98 -1.38
CA SER A 387 -11.35 -21.01 -0.94
C SER A 387 -10.99 -22.04 -2.01
N ARG A 388 -11.70 -22.08 -3.15
CA ARG A 388 -11.51 -23.03 -4.26
C ARG A 388 -11.64 -24.51 -3.84
N SER A 389 -12.54 -24.80 -2.89
CA SER A 389 -12.88 -26.17 -2.51
C SER A 389 -13.53 -26.94 -3.67
N CYS A 390 -13.25 -28.24 -3.76
CA CYS A 390 -13.92 -29.16 -4.69
C CYS A 390 -15.18 -29.80 -4.09
N GLY A 391 -15.44 -29.59 -2.79
CA GLY A 391 -16.66 -30.04 -2.14
C GLY A 391 -17.84 -29.21 -2.62
N GLY A 392 -18.70 -29.81 -3.44
CA GLY A 392 -19.94 -29.19 -3.90
C GLY A 392 -20.85 -28.80 -2.73
N GLY A 393 -21.94 -28.09 -3.01
CA GLY A 393 -22.91 -27.69 -2.00
C GLY A 393 -23.82 -26.56 -2.45
N VAL A 394 -24.35 -25.82 -1.49
CA VAL A 394 -25.19 -24.64 -1.74
C VAL A 394 -24.72 -23.48 -0.88
N TYR A 395 -24.84 -22.28 -1.44
CA TYR A 395 -24.79 -21.03 -0.69
C TYR A 395 -26.21 -20.48 -0.62
N THR A 396 -26.56 -19.87 0.51
CA THR A 396 -27.83 -19.16 0.67
C THR A 396 -27.55 -17.66 0.75
N LEU A 397 -28.21 -16.89 -0.10
CA LEU A 397 -28.24 -15.44 -0.05
C LEU A 397 -29.54 -15.00 0.63
N ASP A 398 -29.45 -14.60 1.89
CA ASP A 398 -30.55 -14.03 2.68
C ASP A 398 -30.60 -12.51 2.46
N PHE A 399 -31.70 -11.96 1.96
CA PHE A 399 -31.79 -10.53 1.64
C PHE A 399 -32.12 -9.64 2.85
N GLY A 400 -32.41 -10.23 4.02
CA GLY A 400 -32.75 -9.51 5.24
C GLY A 400 -34.21 -9.02 5.32
N ASP A 401 -35.07 -9.44 4.39
CA ASP A 401 -36.51 -9.13 4.34
C ASP A 401 -37.40 -10.41 4.41
N ASN A 402 -36.84 -11.52 4.89
CA ASN A 402 -37.41 -12.88 4.89
C ASN A 402 -37.48 -13.56 3.51
N GLN A 403 -36.86 -12.99 2.48
CA GLN A 403 -36.65 -13.66 1.21
C GLN A 403 -35.18 -14.10 1.09
N ASN A 404 -34.95 -15.17 0.33
CA ASN A 404 -33.61 -15.67 0.07
C ASN A 404 -33.52 -16.29 -1.33
N ALA A 405 -32.29 -16.43 -1.82
CA ALA A 405 -31.97 -17.16 -3.02
C ALA A 405 -30.91 -18.24 -2.74
N ILE A 406 -31.02 -19.36 -3.46
CA ILE A 406 -30.05 -20.46 -3.39
C ILE A 406 -29.08 -20.33 -4.55
N ILE A 407 -27.79 -20.31 -4.25
CA ILE A 407 -26.70 -20.32 -5.22
C ILE A 407 -26.06 -21.71 -5.18
N PRO A 408 -26.32 -22.57 -6.18
CA PRO A 408 -25.73 -23.90 -6.22
C PRO A 408 -24.23 -23.80 -6.52
N TYR A 409 -23.44 -24.62 -5.82
CA TYR A 409 -22.02 -24.82 -6.10
C TYR A 409 -21.79 -26.28 -6.53
N PRO A 410 -21.43 -26.55 -7.80
CA PRO A 410 -21.22 -27.90 -8.26
C PRO A 410 -20.00 -28.54 -7.59
N ALA A 411 -20.10 -29.84 -7.30
CA ALA A 411 -18.94 -30.64 -6.91
C ALA A 411 -17.89 -30.61 -8.04
N ASP A 412 -16.62 -30.73 -7.65
CA ASP A 412 -15.47 -30.81 -8.56
C ASP A 412 -15.17 -29.54 -9.38
N ALA A 413 -15.90 -28.43 -9.17
CA ALA A 413 -15.58 -27.17 -9.81
C ALA A 413 -14.24 -26.59 -9.36
N CYS A 414 -13.79 -26.89 -8.12
CA CYS A 414 -12.50 -26.53 -7.55
C CYS A 414 -12.08 -25.06 -7.77
N GLN A 415 -13.06 -24.16 -7.87
CA GLN A 415 -12.84 -22.78 -8.27
C GLN A 415 -13.86 -21.85 -7.61
N ALA A 416 -13.49 -20.58 -7.55
CA ALA A 416 -14.41 -19.53 -7.17
C ALA A 416 -15.41 -19.29 -8.30
N LEU A 417 -16.70 -19.20 -7.99
CA LEU A 417 -17.74 -18.88 -8.97
C LEU A 417 -18.34 -17.51 -8.65
N SER A 418 -18.49 -16.68 -9.68
CA SER A 418 -19.27 -15.46 -9.57
C SER A 418 -20.75 -15.78 -9.56
N TYR A 419 -21.54 -15.06 -8.78
CA TYR A 419 -22.99 -15.11 -8.83
C TYR A 419 -23.57 -13.71 -9.01
N THR A 420 -24.77 -13.65 -9.58
CA THR A 420 -25.60 -12.46 -9.67
C THR A 420 -27.05 -12.85 -9.38
N VAL A 421 -27.68 -12.15 -8.45
CA VAL A 421 -29.08 -12.33 -8.07
C VAL A 421 -29.73 -10.96 -7.95
N VAL A 422 -30.88 -10.78 -8.59
CA VAL A 422 -31.66 -9.53 -8.47
C VAL A 422 -32.77 -9.75 -7.45
N HIS A 423 -32.92 -8.80 -6.53
CA HIS A 423 -33.98 -8.77 -5.52
C HIS A 423 -34.67 -7.42 -5.52
N GLN A 424 -35.97 -7.37 -5.23
CA GLN A 424 -36.72 -6.13 -5.13
C GLN A 424 -37.22 -5.93 -3.70
N TYR A 425 -36.76 -4.85 -3.07
CA TYR A 425 -37.28 -4.41 -1.78
C TYR A 425 -38.54 -3.58 -2.00
N SER A 426 -39.69 -4.12 -1.62
CA SER A 426 -41.00 -3.48 -1.80
C SER A 426 -41.30 -2.36 -0.80
N SER A 427 -40.57 -2.31 0.32
CA SER A 427 -40.81 -1.38 1.43
C SER A 427 -39.51 -0.68 1.85
N GLY A 428 -39.62 0.54 2.37
CA GLY A 428 -38.49 1.26 2.95
C GLY A 428 -37.96 0.58 4.21
N GLY A 429 -36.65 0.66 4.43
CA GLY A 429 -35.97 0.01 5.55
C GLY A 429 -34.47 -0.10 5.35
N ASN A 430 -33.76 -0.45 6.44
CA ASN A 430 -32.35 -0.79 6.39
C ASN A 430 -32.21 -2.32 6.46
N PHE A 431 -31.73 -2.92 5.37
CA PHE A 431 -31.62 -4.36 5.20
C PHE A 431 -30.14 -4.76 5.20
N THR A 432 -29.84 -5.88 5.85
CA THR A 432 -28.50 -6.50 5.79
C THR A 432 -28.63 -7.84 5.09
N ALA A 433 -28.18 -7.89 3.83
CA ALA A 433 -28.10 -9.13 3.08
C ALA A 433 -26.89 -9.94 3.55
N ARG A 434 -27.06 -11.27 3.68
CA ARG A 434 -26.06 -12.20 4.21
C ARG A 434 -25.85 -13.33 3.22
N LEU A 435 -24.60 -13.60 2.87
CA LEU A 435 -24.19 -14.79 2.15
C LEU A 435 -23.79 -15.86 3.17
N LEU A 436 -24.43 -17.02 3.11
CA LEU A 436 -24.22 -18.16 4.02
C LEU A 436 -23.67 -19.36 3.25
N ARG A 437 -22.69 -20.06 3.82
CA ARG A 437 -22.21 -21.37 3.36
C ARG A 437 -23.16 -22.45 3.88
N GLY A 438 -24.06 -22.96 3.04
CA GLY A 438 -25.10 -23.92 3.44
C GLY A 438 -26.50 -23.32 3.42
N SER A 439 -27.44 -23.92 4.15
CA SER A 439 -28.85 -23.48 4.20
C SER A 439 -29.05 -22.24 5.09
N LEU A 440 -30.24 -21.64 5.03
CA LEU A 440 -30.62 -20.53 5.91
C LEU A 440 -30.56 -20.87 7.41
N SER A 441 -30.81 -22.13 7.79
CA SER A 441 -30.92 -22.54 9.21
C SER A 441 -29.61 -23.04 9.82
N SER A 442 -28.67 -23.53 9.01
CA SER A 442 -27.42 -24.13 9.47
C SER A 442 -26.15 -23.54 8.84
N GLY A 443 -26.30 -22.60 7.91
CA GLY A 443 -25.19 -22.06 7.14
C GLY A 443 -24.32 -21.07 7.92
N ALA A 444 -23.00 -21.19 7.77
CA ALA A 444 -22.04 -20.27 8.37
C ALA A 444 -21.99 -18.95 7.57
N LEU A 445 -21.95 -17.81 8.27
CA LEU A 445 -21.84 -16.51 7.61
C LEU A 445 -20.51 -16.39 6.85
N ALA A 446 -20.60 -16.15 5.54
CA ALA A 446 -19.47 -15.92 4.66
C ALA A 446 -19.18 -14.42 4.49
N ALA A 447 -20.20 -13.63 4.16
CA ALA A 447 -20.09 -12.18 3.96
C ALA A 447 -21.46 -11.49 4.11
N SER A 448 -21.48 -10.16 4.18
CA SER A 448 -22.73 -9.38 4.25
C SER A 448 -22.62 -8.04 3.50
N ALA A 449 -23.75 -7.52 3.02
CA ALA A 449 -23.87 -6.21 2.40
C ALA A 449 -25.12 -5.48 2.93
N SER A 450 -25.03 -4.16 3.09
CA SER A 450 -26.15 -3.33 3.58
C SER A 450 -26.86 -2.61 2.42
N VAL A 451 -28.18 -2.52 2.51
CA VAL A 451 -29.04 -1.80 1.57
C VAL A 451 -30.00 -0.91 2.36
N ASN A 452 -30.01 0.38 2.06
CA ASN A 452 -30.91 1.35 2.68
C ASN A 452 -31.96 1.84 1.67
N VAL A 453 -33.17 1.34 1.81
CA VAL A 453 -34.29 1.66 0.93
C VAL A 453 -35.05 2.83 1.55
N SER A 454 -34.94 4.00 0.92
CA SER A 454 -35.83 5.12 1.18
C SER A 454 -37.21 4.81 0.56
N GLY A 455 -38.24 5.61 0.79
CA GLY A 455 -39.57 5.33 0.23
C GLY A 455 -40.52 4.73 1.25
N ASN A 456 -41.66 5.42 1.36
CA ASN A 456 -42.75 5.30 2.30
C ASN A 456 -42.47 4.39 3.50
N THR A 457 -42.27 4.99 4.68
CA THR A 457 -42.89 4.41 5.88
C THR A 457 -44.28 3.96 5.43
N PRO A 458 -44.67 2.68 5.57
CA PRO A 458 -46.05 2.28 5.33
C PRO A 458 -46.93 3.37 5.95
N ASP A 459 -47.98 3.83 5.28
CA ASP A 459 -48.89 4.76 5.94
C ASP A 459 -49.43 4.03 7.17
N ILE A 460 -48.76 4.25 8.29
CA ILE A 460 -48.91 3.50 9.53
C ILE A 460 -50.10 4.10 10.26
N GLY A 461 -51.23 4.18 9.58
CA GLY A 461 -52.49 4.66 10.11
C GLY A 461 -52.44 6.00 10.86
N PRO A 462 -53.59 6.42 11.40
CA PRO A 462 -53.67 7.59 12.27
C PRO A 462 -53.05 7.31 13.65
N PHE A 463 -52.45 8.35 14.24
CA PHE A 463 -52.22 8.43 15.68
C PHE A 463 -53.50 8.94 16.33
N THR A 464 -54.15 8.12 17.14
CA THR A 464 -55.44 8.45 17.76
C THR A 464 -55.31 8.52 19.28
N VAL A 465 -55.98 9.51 19.87
CA VAL A 465 -56.03 9.76 21.31
C VAL A 465 -57.50 9.83 21.72
N THR A 466 -57.90 8.98 22.66
CA THR A 466 -59.29 8.83 23.12
C THR A 466 -59.37 8.97 24.65
N PRO A 467 -60.28 9.81 25.19
CA PRO A 467 -61.23 10.65 24.47
C PRO A 467 -60.53 11.78 23.70
N GLY A 468 -61.22 12.30 22.67
CA GLY A 468 -60.67 13.34 21.80
C GLY A 468 -60.28 14.63 22.53
N ILE A 469 -59.65 15.54 21.77
CA ILE A 469 -59.12 16.83 22.25
C ILE A 469 -60.25 17.65 22.91
N GLY A 470 -60.04 18.07 24.16
CA GLY A 470 -60.92 19.04 24.86
C GLY A 470 -61.90 18.47 25.89
N GLY A 471 -61.73 17.23 26.36
CA GLY A 471 -62.55 16.65 27.44
C GLY A 471 -61.91 16.70 28.84
N ASN A 472 -62.75 16.71 29.89
CA ASN A 472 -62.31 16.51 31.28
C ASN A 472 -61.99 15.03 31.54
N VAL A 473 -60.81 14.56 31.15
CA VAL A 473 -60.52 13.12 31.23
C VAL A 473 -59.21 12.83 31.93
N LEU A 474 -59.31 12.14 33.07
CA LEU A 474 -58.16 11.65 33.84
C LEU A 474 -57.44 10.49 33.16
N SER A 475 -58.11 9.73 32.29
CA SER A 475 -57.54 8.56 31.61
C SER A 475 -57.64 8.70 30.09
N VAL A 476 -56.53 8.45 29.40
CA VAL A 476 -56.40 8.55 27.95
C VAL A 476 -55.89 7.23 27.37
N GLU A 477 -56.55 6.74 26.32
CA GLU A 477 -56.05 5.67 25.44
C GLU A 477 -55.39 6.28 24.21
N VAL A 478 -54.18 5.84 23.92
CA VAL A 478 -53.44 6.14 22.69
C VAL A 478 -53.40 4.88 21.83
N ALA A 479 -53.73 5.02 20.55
CA ALA A 479 -53.58 3.93 19.57
C ALA A 479 -52.83 4.41 18.32
N PHE A 480 -51.91 3.58 17.83
CA PHE A 480 -51.14 3.82 16.62
C PHE A 480 -50.65 2.52 16.00
N ASP A 481 -50.41 2.54 14.70
CA ASP A 481 -49.85 1.41 14.00
C ASP A 481 -48.32 1.47 13.95
N ILE A 482 -47.68 0.31 13.94
CA ILE A 482 -46.27 0.16 13.62
C ILE A 482 -46.11 -0.78 12.43
N ALA A 483 -45.11 -0.49 11.59
CA ALA A 483 -44.91 -1.20 10.32
C ALA A 483 -44.72 -2.71 10.51
N THR A 484 -44.09 -3.10 11.61
CA THR A 484 -43.86 -4.49 12.01
C THR A 484 -43.90 -4.60 13.53
N PRO A 485 -44.15 -5.80 14.11
CA PRO A 485 -44.13 -6.01 15.55
C PRO A 485 -42.82 -5.59 16.24
N CYS A 486 -41.72 -5.51 15.49
CA CYS A 486 -40.37 -5.19 15.98
C CYS A 486 -39.95 -3.74 15.71
N SER A 487 -40.79 -2.94 15.06
CA SER A 487 -40.49 -1.55 14.77
C SER A 487 -40.26 -0.78 16.06
N ALA A 488 -39.25 0.09 16.07
CA ALA A 488 -38.99 0.94 17.23
C ALA A 488 -40.05 2.05 17.33
N TYR A 489 -40.43 2.38 18.56
CA TYR A 489 -41.21 3.57 18.87
C TYR A 489 -40.88 4.11 20.26
N ASP A 490 -41.14 5.40 20.45
CA ASP A 490 -41.05 6.10 21.74
C ASP A 490 -42.32 6.95 21.91
N LEU A 491 -43.14 6.60 22.91
CA LEU A 491 -44.34 7.34 23.30
C LEU A 491 -44.08 8.09 24.61
N ASN A 492 -44.13 9.42 24.51
CA ASN A 492 -44.03 10.35 25.63
C ASN A 492 -45.40 10.94 25.97
N TRP A 493 -45.82 10.81 27.24
CA TRP A 493 -47.10 11.31 27.75
C TRP A 493 -47.13 12.82 28.03
N GLY A 494 -45.98 13.49 28.07
CA GLY A 494 -45.89 14.94 28.23
C GLY A 494 -46.01 15.45 29.67
N ASP A 495 -46.26 14.59 30.66
CA ASP A 495 -46.39 14.94 32.08
C ASP A 495 -45.15 14.57 32.93
N GLY A 496 -44.07 14.12 32.28
CA GLY A 496 -42.84 13.66 32.94
C GLY A 496 -42.87 12.21 33.41
N SER A 497 -43.97 11.47 33.18
CA SER A 497 -44.02 10.03 33.41
C SER A 497 -43.06 9.27 32.49
N ALA A 498 -42.73 8.02 32.86
CA ALA A 498 -41.88 7.16 32.04
C ALA A 498 -42.47 6.96 30.64
N HIS A 499 -41.59 7.05 29.63
CA HIS A 499 -41.97 6.81 28.24
C HIS A 499 -42.28 5.32 28.01
N VAL A 500 -43.14 5.05 27.03
CA VAL A 500 -43.32 3.68 26.52
C VAL A 500 -42.41 3.51 25.30
N VAL A 501 -41.30 2.81 25.50
CA VAL A 501 -40.25 2.63 24.47
C VAL A 501 -40.19 1.18 24.03
N GLN A 502 -40.18 0.97 22.72
CA GLN A 502 -39.78 -0.29 22.11
C GLN A 502 -38.53 -0.03 21.28
N THR A 503 -37.41 -0.68 21.63
CA THR A 503 -36.21 -0.68 20.80
C THR A 503 -36.37 -1.61 19.62
N GLN A 504 -35.69 -1.33 18.51
CA GLN A 504 -35.77 -2.18 17.32
C GLN A 504 -35.27 -3.60 17.64
N GLY A 505 -36.11 -4.60 17.40
CA GLY A 505 -35.73 -6.00 17.52
C GLY A 505 -34.98 -6.47 16.28
N TYR A 506 -33.81 -7.09 16.46
CA TYR A 506 -33.08 -7.76 15.38
C TYR A 506 -33.47 -9.25 15.36
N GLY A 507 -34.25 -9.67 14.35
CA GLY A 507 -34.76 -11.04 14.22
C GLY A 507 -35.83 -11.18 13.12
N SER A 508 -36.33 -12.41 12.88
CA SER A 508 -37.36 -12.75 11.89
C SER A 508 -38.72 -12.16 12.27
N CYS A 509 -38.89 -10.86 12.03
CA CYS A 509 -40.11 -10.15 12.36
C CYS A 509 -41.09 -10.23 11.19
N ALA A 510 -42.32 -10.63 11.50
CA ALA A 510 -43.41 -10.65 10.53
C ALA A 510 -43.63 -9.24 9.96
N GLN A 511 -43.68 -9.11 8.64
CA GLN A 511 -43.95 -7.86 7.94
C GLN A 511 -45.47 -7.58 7.94
N VAL A 512 -46.02 -7.39 9.14
CA VAL A 512 -47.45 -7.13 9.36
C VAL A 512 -47.64 -5.87 10.19
N ILE A 513 -48.49 -4.97 9.69
CA ILE A 513 -48.89 -3.77 10.43
C ILE A 513 -49.53 -4.22 11.75
N THR A 514 -49.00 -3.72 12.85
CA THR A 514 -49.45 -4.08 14.20
C THR A 514 -49.95 -2.82 14.90
N THR A 515 -51.21 -2.82 15.34
CA THR A 515 -51.75 -1.74 16.16
C THR A 515 -51.27 -1.90 17.61
N LYS A 516 -50.71 -0.84 18.17
CA LYS A 516 -50.39 -0.71 19.58
C LYS A 516 -51.44 0.15 20.27
N LYS A 517 -51.76 -0.23 21.50
CA LYS A 517 -52.70 0.49 22.37
C LYS A 517 -52.09 0.63 23.76
N PHE A 518 -52.12 1.85 24.29
CA PHE A 518 -51.63 2.16 25.64
C PHE A 518 -52.61 3.07 26.34
N THR A 519 -52.71 2.92 27.66
CA THR A 519 -53.52 3.78 28.52
C THR A 519 -52.63 4.49 29.54
N HIS A 520 -52.95 5.74 29.84
CA HIS A 520 -52.27 6.53 30.87
C HIS A 520 -53.28 7.35 31.67
N THR A 521 -53.01 7.53 32.96
CA THR A 521 -53.85 8.33 33.86
C THR A 521 -53.06 9.53 34.36
N TYR A 522 -53.54 10.73 34.06
CA TYR A 522 -52.92 11.99 34.47
C TYR A 522 -53.34 12.37 35.89
N THR A 523 -52.37 12.77 36.70
CA THR A 523 -52.57 13.24 38.08
C THR A 523 -52.51 14.77 38.21
N GLN A 524 -52.02 15.45 37.17
CA GLN A 524 -51.86 16.90 37.11
C GLN A 524 -52.81 17.51 36.09
N THR A 525 -53.32 18.70 36.41
CA THR A 525 -54.17 19.49 35.53
C THR A 525 -53.33 20.43 34.67
N GLY A 526 -53.84 20.80 33.50
CA GLY A 526 -53.19 21.72 32.57
C GLY A 526 -53.05 21.18 31.15
N PRO A 527 -52.47 22.00 30.25
CA PRO A 527 -52.19 21.60 28.87
C PRO A 527 -51.01 20.64 28.81
N LEU A 528 -51.15 19.54 28.08
CA LEU A 528 -50.10 18.54 27.88
C LEU A 528 -50.02 18.17 26.40
N THR A 529 -48.83 17.78 25.94
CA THR A 529 -48.60 17.32 24.57
C THR A 529 -48.07 15.89 24.59
N ILE A 530 -48.87 14.96 24.09
CA ILE A 530 -48.43 13.58 23.86
C ILE A 530 -47.62 13.56 22.57
N THR A 531 -46.43 12.96 22.60
CA THR A 531 -45.53 12.85 21.44
C THR A 531 -45.24 11.38 21.17
N LEU A 532 -45.39 10.96 19.90
CA LEU A 532 -45.03 9.63 19.43
C LEU A 532 -43.97 9.74 18.34
N ILE A 533 -42.83 9.09 18.56
CA ILE A 533 -41.77 8.94 17.56
C ILE A 533 -41.78 7.50 17.06
N ARG A 534 -41.90 7.31 15.75
CA ARG A 534 -41.87 5.98 15.10
C ARG A 534 -41.09 6.06 13.79
N GLY A 535 -39.87 5.52 13.79
CA GLY A 535 -38.91 5.73 12.70
C GLY A 535 -38.54 7.21 12.56
N GLN A 536 -38.79 7.79 11.38
CA GLN A 536 -38.56 9.22 11.09
C GLN A 536 -39.81 10.10 11.30
N ARG A 537 -40.96 9.51 11.66
CA ARG A 537 -42.22 10.24 11.86
C ARG A 537 -42.38 10.63 13.32
N THR A 538 -42.75 11.90 13.54
CA THR A 538 -43.17 12.42 14.85
C THR A 538 -44.64 12.83 14.75
N ASP A 539 -45.49 12.18 15.53
CA ASP A 539 -46.91 12.54 15.69
C ASP A 539 -47.10 13.22 17.06
N THR A 540 -47.96 14.25 17.13
CA THR A 540 -48.26 14.95 18.38
C THR A 540 -49.76 15.14 18.57
N ALA A 541 -50.21 15.12 19.83
CA ALA A 541 -51.60 15.44 20.20
C ALA A 541 -51.62 16.29 21.47
N ALA A 542 -52.30 17.43 21.39
CA ALA A 542 -52.54 18.29 22.53
C ALA A 542 -53.78 17.82 23.30
N ILE A 543 -53.67 17.75 24.62
CA ILE A 543 -54.79 17.49 25.53
C ILE A 543 -54.82 18.56 26.62
N THR A 544 -55.94 18.71 27.31
CA THR A 544 -56.06 19.59 28.46
C THR A 544 -56.78 18.84 29.57
N ILE A 545 -56.11 18.70 30.71
CA ILE A 545 -56.67 18.05 31.89
C ILE A 545 -57.25 19.13 32.79
N SER A 546 -58.56 19.17 32.95
CA SER A 546 -59.24 20.14 33.82
C SER A 546 -59.30 19.61 35.26
N SER A 547 -59.14 20.50 36.25
CA SER A 547 -59.63 20.23 37.60
C SER A 547 -61.15 20.24 37.58
N TYR A 548 -61.78 19.16 38.01
CA TYR A 548 -63.21 19.20 38.34
C TYR A 548 -63.48 20.07 39.56
#